data_AF-A0A4R5KMY2-F1
#
_entry.id   AF-A0A4R5KMY2-F1
#
_cell.length_a   1.000
_cell.length_b   1.000
_cell.length_c   1.000
_cell.angle_alpha   90.00
_cell.angle_beta   90.00
_cell.angle_gamma   90.00
#
_symmetry.space_group_name_H-M   'P 1'
#
loop_
_entity.id
_entity.type
_entity.pdbx_description
1 polymer ?
#
loop_
_entity_poly.entity_id
_entity_poly.type
_entity_poly.pdbx_seq_one_letter_code
_entity_poly.pdbx_strand_id
1 'polypeptide(L)'
;MVMRSTNAGIAMHKGKETGKSEFPPIVSENEWRTAARIVKDPSRRTQFDARIKHMLAGLILCGQCEARMKISSRSQSASATNRNYYKCPTKGGGHAFQTAAPLEEFISDVVVSYLQQPGSLALFGAPAERDELERMTELQQQAVTLRERLDGYYEEAAKTGSPSPAALAKIESSIFAELEKIESQMSHARGAGILAGVAPDEIPQWWNQASVEKRRMVIEDRMVIHIDPVRKAAPRVFDKSRVRIDWKTYAV
;
A
#
# COMPACT_ATOMS: atom_id res chain seq x y z
N MET A 1 -14.01 11.43 -20.67
CA MET A 1 -15.10 11.77 -21.60
C MET A 1 -16.15 12.68 -20.95
N VAL A 2 -16.60 12.39 -19.73
CA VAL A 2 -17.60 13.19 -18.97
C VAL A 2 -17.19 14.65 -18.74
N MET A 3 -15.89 14.94 -18.59
CA MET A 3 -15.37 16.27 -18.21
C MET A 3 -15.30 17.33 -19.31
N ARG A 4 -15.67 17.01 -20.56
CA ARG A 4 -15.60 17.99 -21.65
C ARG A 4 -16.80 18.94 -21.55
N SER A 5 -16.53 20.25 -21.46
CA SER A 5 -17.56 21.29 -21.36
C SER A 5 -18.50 21.35 -22.56
N THR A 6 -18.03 20.87 -23.72
CA THR A 6 -18.82 20.73 -24.95
C THR A 6 -19.98 19.75 -24.79
N ASN A 7 -19.92 18.79 -23.87
CA ASN A 7 -21.05 17.89 -23.60
C ASN A 7 -22.29 18.65 -23.08
N ALA A 8 -22.07 19.83 -22.46
CA ALA A 8 -23.09 20.76 -22.01
C ALA A 8 -23.27 21.96 -22.95
N GLY A 9 -22.68 21.94 -24.15
CA GLY A 9 -22.73 23.07 -25.07
C GLY A 9 -21.98 24.31 -24.58
N ILE A 10 -20.96 24.15 -23.72
CA ILE A 10 -20.16 25.26 -23.18
C ILE A 10 -18.80 25.34 -23.91
N ALA A 11 -18.52 26.50 -24.49
CA ALA A 11 -17.22 26.82 -25.06
C ALA A 11 -16.23 27.20 -23.95
N MET A 12 -15.02 26.64 -24.01
CA MET A 12 -13.94 26.98 -23.09
C MET A 12 -12.67 27.34 -23.87
N HIS A 13 -12.01 28.42 -23.44
CA HIS A 13 -10.68 28.79 -23.92
C HIS A 13 -9.74 28.97 -22.72
N LYS A 14 -8.63 28.23 -22.70
CA LYS A 14 -7.63 28.25 -21.60
C LYS A 14 -8.26 28.10 -20.19
N GLY A 15 -9.27 27.24 -20.08
CA GLY A 15 -9.95 26.94 -18.81
C GLY A 15 -10.96 28.00 -18.35
N LYS A 16 -11.22 29.05 -19.15
CA LYS A 16 -12.28 30.02 -18.91
C LYS A 16 -13.47 29.74 -19.83
N GLU A 17 -14.67 29.85 -19.30
CA GLU A 17 -15.90 29.77 -20.09
C GLU A 17 -15.99 31.01 -20.99
N THR A 18 -16.09 30.77 -22.30
CA THR A 18 -16.13 31.84 -23.30
C THR A 18 -17.52 32.01 -23.93
N GLY A 19 -18.52 31.27 -23.42
CA GLY A 19 -19.90 31.33 -23.87
C GLY A 19 -20.41 29.99 -24.39
N LYS A 20 -21.40 30.03 -25.29
CA LYS A 20 -22.00 28.83 -25.87
C LYS A 20 -21.09 28.21 -26.92
N SER A 21 -21.02 26.89 -26.93
CA SER A 21 -20.36 26.11 -27.97
C SER A 21 -21.22 26.08 -29.23
N GLU A 22 -20.57 25.95 -30.38
CA GLU A 22 -21.22 25.66 -31.67
C GLU A 22 -21.84 24.25 -31.69
N PHE A 23 -21.33 23.34 -30.87
CA PHE A 23 -21.83 21.98 -30.79
C PHE A 23 -23.07 21.90 -29.87
N PRO A 24 -24.14 21.21 -30.31
CA PRO A 24 -25.34 21.06 -29.50
C PRO A 24 -25.03 20.26 -28.21
N PRO A 25 -25.65 20.64 -27.07
CA PRO A 25 -25.47 19.94 -25.81
C PRO A 25 -26.02 18.52 -25.90
N ILE A 26 -25.26 17.55 -25.37
CA ILE A 26 -25.66 16.15 -25.26
C ILE A 26 -26.40 15.92 -23.94
N VAL A 27 -26.03 16.67 -22.90
CA VAL A 27 -26.64 16.67 -21.58
C VAL A 27 -26.93 18.11 -21.14
N SER A 28 -27.81 18.29 -20.17
CA SER A 28 -28.05 19.63 -19.63
C SER A 28 -26.81 20.18 -18.93
N GLU A 29 -26.70 21.51 -18.89
CA GLU A 29 -25.63 22.18 -18.17
C GLU A 29 -25.61 21.79 -16.68
N ASN A 30 -26.78 21.66 -16.05
CA ASN A 30 -26.87 21.33 -14.63
C ASN A 30 -26.39 19.90 -14.33
N GLU A 31 -26.74 18.93 -15.17
CA GLU A 31 -26.25 17.54 -15.06
C GLU A 31 -24.74 17.49 -15.25
N TRP A 32 -24.22 18.19 -16.26
CA TRP A 32 -22.77 18.23 -16.50
C TRP A 32 -22.02 18.91 -15.36
N ARG A 33 -22.49 20.04 -14.84
CA ARG A 33 -21.85 20.73 -13.70
C ARG A 33 -21.89 19.88 -12.44
N THR A 34 -22.95 19.09 -12.24
CA THR A 34 -23.06 18.15 -11.12
C THR A 34 -22.08 17.00 -11.27
N ALA A 35 -22.01 16.36 -12.44
CA ALA A 35 -21.04 15.32 -12.73
C ALA A 35 -19.59 15.84 -12.64
N ALA A 36 -19.32 17.05 -13.14
CA ALA A 36 -18.01 17.69 -13.08
C ALA A 36 -17.58 17.99 -11.64
N ARG A 37 -18.50 18.42 -10.76
CA ARG A 37 -18.25 18.60 -9.33
C ARG A 37 -17.87 17.27 -8.67
N ILE A 38 -18.66 16.22 -8.89
CA ILE A 38 -18.37 14.88 -8.35
C ILE A 38 -16.99 14.42 -8.82
N VAL A 39 -16.68 14.51 -10.12
CA VAL A 39 -15.39 14.01 -10.65
C VAL A 39 -14.20 14.84 -10.19
N LYS A 40 -14.35 16.15 -9.98
CA LYS A 40 -13.28 17.06 -9.51
C LYS A 40 -13.14 17.12 -8.00
N ASP A 41 -14.08 16.55 -7.25
CA ASP A 41 -14.04 16.53 -5.79
C ASP A 41 -12.71 15.90 -5.32
N PRO A 42 -11.85 16.64 -4.60
CA PRO A 42 -10.57 16.12 -4.10
C PRO A 42 -10.74 14.95 -3.12
N SER A 43 -11.89 14.88 -2.44
CA SER A 43 -12.26 13.78 -1.55
C SER A 43 -12.74 12.55 -2.32
N ARG A 44 -12.99 12.68 -3.64
CA ARG A 44 -13.39 11.55 -4.47
C ARG A 44 -12.28 10.51 -4.52
N ARG A 45 -12.54 9.42 -3.82
CA ARG A 45 -11.74 8.20 -3.86
C ARG A 45 -11.73 7.65 -5.29
N THR A 46 -10.61 7.83 -5.99
CA THR A 46 -10.46 7.42 -7.41
C THR A 46 -10.05 5.95 -7.58
N GLN A 47 -9.64 5.29 -6.50
CA GLN A 47 -9.18 3.90 -6.48
C GLN A 47 -10.16 3.09 -5.63
N PHE A 48 -11.12 2.43 -6.29
CA PHE A 48 -12.12 1.59 -5.63
C PHE A 48 -11.70 0.12 -5.50
N ASP A 49 -10.73 -0.33 -6.30
CA ASP A 49 -10.25 -1.72 -6.27
C ASP A 49 -8.75 -1.76 -6.58
N ALA A 50 -7.92 -1.30 -5.64
CA ALA A 50 -6.50 -1.57 -5.71
C ALA A 50 -6.26 -2.97 -5.15
N ARG A 51 -6.67 -4.03 -5.87
CA ARG A 51 -6.05 -5.34 -5.66
C ARG A 51 -4.55 -5.11 -5.67
N ILE A 52 -3.88 -5.51 -4.60
CA ILE A 52 -2.47 -5.21 -4.43
C ILE A 52 -1.73 -6.00 -5.51
N LYS A 53 -1.48 -5.35 -6.63
CA LYS A 53 -0.89 -5.98 -7.83
C LYS A 53 0.56 -6.40 -7.63
N HIS A 54 1.22 -5.84 -6.63
CA HIS A 54 2.65 -5.95 -6.40
C HIS A 54 2.91 -6.46 -5.00
N MET A 55 3.56 -7.62 -4.90
CA MET A 55 3.74 -8.35 -3.65
C MET A 55 4.42 -7.52 -2.58
N LEU A 56 5.39 -6.66 -2.94
CA LEU A 56 6.20 -5.92 -1.97
C LEU A 56 5.79 -4.45 -1.79
N ALA A 57 4.69 -4.01 -2.44
CA ALA A 57 4.22 -2.64 -2.32
C ALA A 57 3.87 -2.29 -0.87
N GLY A 58 4.53 -1.26 -0.33
CA GLY A 58 4.32 -0.79 1.04
C GLY A 58 4.91 -1.67 2.15
N LEU A 59 5.52 -2.81 1.83
CA LEU A 59 6.14 -3.71 2.82
C LEU A 59 7.64 -3.49 2.99
N ILE A 60 8.30 -2.92 1.98
CA ILE A 60 9.76 -2.73 2.00
C ILE A 60 10.12 -1.31 2.41
N LEU A 61 11.21 -1.19 3.16
CA LEU A 61 11.71 0.05 3.75
C LEU A 61 13.00 0.49 3.05
N CYS A 62 13.23 1.80 2.99
CA CYS A 62 14.50 2.32 2.53
C CYS A 62 15.57 2.10 3.62
N GLY A 63 16.68 1.45 3.30
CA GLY A 63 17.78 1.22 4.24
C GLY A 63 18.56 2.48 4.68
N GLN A 64 18.18 3.67 4.21
CA GLN A 64 18.78 4.95 4.63
C GLN A 64 17.89 5.81 5.51
N CYS A 65 16.59 5.85 5.21
CA CYS A 65 15.66 6.75 5.90
C CYS A 65 14.41 6.04 6.40
N GLU A 66 14.38 4.71 6.29
CA GLU A 66 13.33 3.80 6.79
C GLU A 66 11.92 4.03 6.24
N ALA A 67 11.74 5.01 5.35
CA ALA A 67 10.46 5.28 4.71
C ALA A 67 10.01 4.08 3.87
N ARG A 68 8.71 3.75 3.97
CA ARG A 68 8.04 2.74 3.13
C ARG A 68 8.19 3.11 1.65
N MET A 69 8.76 2.18 0.88
CA MET A 69 8.98 2.39 -0.56
C MET A 69 7.67 2.23 -1.34
N LYS A 70 7.54 3.05 -2.38
CA LYS A 70 6.35 3.06 -3.26
C LYS A 70 6.67 2.39 -4.58
N ILE A 71 5.71 1.63 -5.11
CA ILE A 71 5.78 1.13 -6.48
C ILE A 71 5.61 2.30 -7.45
N SER A 72 6.38 2.29 -8.52
CA SER A 72 6.29 3.24 -9.61
C SER A 72 6.59 2.51 -10.91
N SER A 73 5.97 2.94 -12.00
CA SER A 73 6.25 2.42 -13.33
C SER A 73 7.08 3.43 -14.12
N ARG A 74 7.88 2.94 -15.06
CA ARG A 74 8.50 3.77 -16.12
C ARG A 74 8.22 3.08 -17.44
N SER A 75 7.60 3.81 -18.35
CA SER A 75 7.49 3.40 -19.76
C SER A 75 8.85 3.53 -20.41
N GLN A 76 9.32 2.48 -21.10
CA GLN A 76 10.58 2.53 -21.84
C GLN A 76 10.40 2.91 -23.32
N SER A 77 9.19 2.81 -23.89
CA SER A 77 8.78 3.37 -25.19
C SER A 77 7.33 2.93 -25.47
N ALA A 78 6.75 3.36 -26.59
CA ALA A 78 5.42 2.92 -27.04
C ALA A 78 5.31 1.40 -27.32
N SER A 79 6.44 0.68 -27.45
CA SER A 79 6.49 -0.76 -27.79
C SER A 79 7.05 -1.62 -26.65
N ALA A 80 7.59 -1.03 -25.57
CA ALA A 80 8.21 -1.77 -24.48
C ALA A 80 7.27 -1.95 -23.28
N THR A 81 7.27 -3.14 -22.69
CA THR A 81 6.56 -3.44 -21.45
C THR A 81 7.03 -2.49 -20.33
N ASN A 82 6.07 -1.85 -19.66
CA ASN A 82 6.34 -0.98 -18.50
C ASN A 82 7.14 -1.73 -17.44
N ARG A 83 8.31 -1.20 -17.06
CA ARG A 83 9.07 -1.76 -15.93
C ARG A 83 8.62 -1.11 -14.64
N ASN A 84 8.25 -1.96 -13.69
CA ASN A 84 7.89 -1.53 -12.34
C ASN A 84 9.12 -1.59 -11.43
N TYR A 85 9.19 -0.63 -10.52
CA TYR A 85 10.27 -0.52 -9.55
C TYR A 85 9.74 0.08 -8.25
N TYR A 86 10.37 -0.31 -7.16
CA TYR A 86 10.18 0.31 -5.87
C TYR A 86 11.15 1.48 -5.73
N LYS A 87 10.63 2.63 -5.30
CA LYS A 87 11.43 3.82 -4.99
C LYS A 87 11.10 4.36 -3.61
N CYS A 88 12.11 4.84 -2.91
CA CYS A 88 11.90 5.67 -1.74
C CYS A 88 11.15 6.97 -2.13
N PRO A 89 10.14 7.41 -1.36
CA PRO A 89 9.43 8.67 -1.62
C PRO A 89 10.23 9.91 -1.19
N THR A 90 11.24 9.76 -0.33
CA THR A 90 12.05 10.86 0.19
C THR A 90 12.86 11.53 -0.92
N LYS A 91 12.85 12.86 -0.93
CA LYS A 91 13.63 13.68 -1.87
C LYS A 91 15.06 13.80 -1.38
N GLY A 92 16.03 13.66 -2.29
CA GLY A 92 17.45 13.73 -1.97
C GLY A 92 18.25 12.67 -2.73
N GLY A 93 19.58 12.79 -2.68
CA GLY A 93 20.48 11.75 -3.18
C GLY A 93 20.59 10.59 -2.19
N GLY A 94 21.02 9.43 -2.68
CA GLY A 94 21.39 8.31 -1.81
C GLY A 94 20.23 7.46 -1.29
N HIS A 95 18.98 7.67 -1.73
CA HIS A 95 17.88 6.78 -1.34
C HIS A 95 17.75 5.55 -2.24
N ALA A 96 17.10 4.52 -1.71
CA ALA A 96 16.96 3.23 -2.37
C ALA A 96 15.98 3.25 -3.56
N PHE A 97 16.37 2.49 -4.58
CA PHE A 97 15.58 2.18 -5.76
C PHE A 97 15.87 0.74 -6.15
N GLN A 98 14.84 -0.02 -6.54
CA GLN A 98 15.01 -1.40 -6.97
C GLN A 98 13.93 -1.84 -7.97
N THR A 99 14.33 -2.50 -9.06
CA THR A 99 13.39 -3.10 -10.02
C THR A 99 12.56 -4.18 -9.32
N ALA A 100 11.24 -4.19 -9.56
CA ALA A 100 10.30 -5.00 -8.80
C ALA A 100 10.48 -6.51 -9.04
N ALA A 101 10.47 -6.95 -10.31
CA ALA A 101 10.50 -8.38 -10.66
C ALA A 101 11.65 -9.18 -10.00
N PRO A 102 12.94 -8.79 -10.16
CA PRO A 102 14.03 -9.58 -9.55
C PRO A 102 14.03 -9.52 -8.02
N LEU A 103 13.48 -8.46 -7.42
CA LEU A 103 13.34 -8.37 -5.97
C LEU A 103 12.22 -9.28 -5.47
N GLU A 104 11.06 -9.29 -6.14
CA GLU A 104 9.92 -10.14 -5.78
C GLU A 104 10.24 -11.63 -5.94
N GLU A 105 10.98 -11.99 -6.98
CA GLU A 105 11.51 -13.35 -7.19
C GLU A 105 12.44 -13.75 -6.04
N PHE A 106 13.44 -12.90 -5.72
CA PHE A 106 14.36 -13.18 -4.63
C PHE A 106 13.67 -13.31 -3.26
N ILE A 107 12.72 -12.43 -2.94
CA ILE A 107 11.98 -12.54 -1.67
C ILE A 107 11.09 -13.80 -1.67
N SER A 108 10.50 -14.18 -2.81
CA SER A 108 9.75 -15.43 -2.92
C SER A 108 10.62 -16.63 -2.59
N ASP A 109 11.83 -16.71 -3.16
CA ASP A 109 12.77 -17.80 -2.90
C ASP A 109 13.17 -17.88 -1.42
N VAL A 110 13.41 -16.72 -0.79
CA VAL A 110 13.77 -16.63 0.63
C VAL A 110 12.60 -17.11 1.51
N VAL A 111 11.37 -16.69 1.22
CA VAL A 111 10.18 -17.09 2.00
C VAL A 111 9.92 -18.59 1.85
N VAL A 112 9.94 -19.10 0.61
CA VAL A 112 9.75 -20.55 0.35
C VAL A 112 10.82 -21.36 1.10
N SER A 113 12.08 -20.97 1.01
CA SER A 113 13.18 -21.65 1.71
C SER A 113 13.00 -21.61 3.23
N TYR A 114 12.50 -20.50 3.78
CA TYR A 114 12.20 -20.36 5.21
C TYR A 114 11.06 -21.28 5.65
N LEU A 115 9.95 -21.30 4.90
CA LEU A 115 8.78 -22.12 5.20
C LEU A 115 9.04 -23.63 5.07
N GLN A 116 10.10 -24.02 4.37
CA GLN A 116 10.55 -25.41 4.29
C GLN A 116 11.38 -25.85 5.51
N GLN A 117 11.81 -24.91 6.36
CA GLN A 117 12.58 -25.26 7.56
C GLN A 117 11.68 -25.89 8.64
N PRO A 118 12.18 -26.88 9.39
CA PRO A 118 11.43 -27.48 10.50
C PRO A 118 10.92 -26.42 11.49
N GLY A 119 9.65 -26.53 11.88
CA GLY A 119 9.02 -25.63 12.86
C GLY A 119 8.53 -24.29 12.30
N SER A 120 8.91 -23.90 11.08
CA SER A 120 8.45 -22.64 10.47
C SER A 120 6.93 -22.61 10.23
N LEU A 121 6.35 -23.76 9.85
CA LEU A 121 4.91 -23.90 9.59
C LEU A 121 4.05 -23.89 10.85
N ALA A 122 4.61 -24.22 12.02
CA ALA A 122 3.85 -24.21 13.27
C ALA A 122 3.29 -22.81 13.58
N LEU A 123 3.99 -21.76 13.13
CA LEU A 123 3.57 -20.36 13.27
C LEU A 123 2.36 -20.00 12.39
N PHE A 124 2.04 -20.82 11.39
CA PHE A 124 1.00 -20.56 10.38
C PHE A 124 -0.07 -21.66 10.30
N GLY A 125 0.14 -22.78 10.99
CA GLY A 125 -0.64 -24.01 10.83
C GLY A 125 -1.81 -24.14 11.79
N ALA A 126 -1.77 -23.47 12.95
CA ALA A 126 -2.87 -23.51 13.91
C ALA A 126 -3.97 -22.53 13.48
N PRO A 127 -5.25 -22.96 13.37
CA PRO A 127 -6.36 -22.03 13.28
C PRO A 127 -6.38 -21.16 14.54
N ALA A 128 -6.67 -19.87 14.39
CA ALA A 128 -6.81 -18.97 15.53
C ALA A 128 -7.81 -19.54 16.53
N GLU A 129 -7.41 -19.68 17.79
CA GLU A 129 -8.30 -20.11 18.86
C GLU A 129 -9.43 -19.08 19.06
N ARG A 130 -10.53 -19.47 19.71
CA ARG A 130 -11.67 -18.57 19.97
C ARG A 130 -11.21 -17.26 20.64
N ASP A 131 -10.33 -17.36 21.62
CA ASP A 131 -9.79 -16.20 22.34
C ASP A 131 -8.96 -15.28 21.43
N GLU A 132 -8.31 -15.84 20.41
CA GLU A 132 -7.56 -15.06 19.41
C GLU A 132 -8.49 -14.37 18.41
N LEU A 133 -9.61 -15.00 18.04
CA LEU A 133 -10.67 -14.37 17.24
C LEU A 133 -11.38 -13.22 18.00
N GLU A 134 -11.61 -13.40 19.30
CA GLU A 134 -12.14 -12.35 20.18
C GLU A 134 -11.15 -11.18 20.29
N ARG A 135 -9.87 -11.46 20.57
CA ARG A 135 -8.80 -10.46 20.56
C ARG A 135 -8.68 -9.73 19.23
N MET A 136 -8.88 -10.43 18.11
CA MET A 136 -8.89 -9.82 16.79
C MET A 136 -10.05 -8.85 16.58
N THR A 137 -11.23 -9.20 17.09
CA THR A 137 -12.41 -8.35 17.04
C THR A 137 -12.19 -7.10 17.91
N GLU A 138 -11.58 -7.25 19.09
CA GLU A 138 -11.20 -6.12 19.95
C GLU A 138 -10.20 -5.18 19.27
N LEU A 139 -9.14 -5.71 18.66
CA LEU A 139 -8.15 -4.90 17.94
C LEU A 139 -8.77 -4.16 16.74
N GLN A 140 -9.71 -4.80 16.02
CA GLN A 140 -10.47 -4.15 14.96
C GLN A 140 -11.34 -3.02 15.50
N GLN A 141 -12.03 -3.23 16.62
CA GLN A 141 -12.85 -2.22 17.28
C GLN A 141 -11.98 -1.02 17.69
N GLN A 142 -10.80 -1.27 18.29
CA GLN A 142 -9.87 -0.21 18.68
C GLN A 142 -9.36 0.58 17.47
N ALA A 143 -9.03 -0.08 16.35
CA ALA A 143 -8.61 0.59 15.13
C ALA A 143 -9.72 1.48 14.54
N VAL A 144 -10.98 1.04 14.60
CA VAL A 144 -12.14 1.85 14.21
C VAL A 144 -12.26 3.07 15.11
N THR A 145 -12.23 2.89 16.44
CA THR A 145 -12.32 3.99 17.40
C THR A 145 -11.20 5.04 17.23
N LEU A 146 -9.96 4.61 16.94
CA LEU A 146 -8.86 5.54 16.67
C LEU A 146 -9.06 6.35 15.39
N ARG A 147 -9.59 5.72 14.33
CA ARG A 147 -9.90 6.41 13.08
C ARG A 147 -11.06 7.39 13.26
N GLU A 148 -12.12 7.00 13.96
CA GLU A 148 -13.23 7.89 14.30
C GLU A 148 -12.76 9.09 15.14
N ARG A 149 -11.86 8.85 16.09
CA ARG A 149 -11.26 9.92 16.89
C ARG A 149 -10.46 10.90 16.03
N LEU A 150 -9.69 10.39 15.07
CA LEU A 150 -8.94 11.23 14.12
C LEU A 150 -9.88 12.05 13.24
N ASP A 151 -10.93 11.43 12.69
CA ASP A 151 -11.96 12.11 11.91
C ASP A 151 -12.66 13.20 12.73
N GLY A 152 -12.94 12.94 14.01
CA GLY A 152 -13.46 13.95 14.94
C GLY A 152 -12.54 15.17 15.10
N TYR A 153 -11.21 14.97 15.16
CA TYR A 153 -10.26 16.09 15.18
C TYR A 153 -10.24 16.87 13.86
N TYR A 154 -10.41 16.20 12.72
CA TYR A 154 -10.52 16.88 11.42
C TYR A 154 -11.79 17.71 11.30
N GLU A 155 -12.93 17.18 11.74
CA GLU A 155 -14.19 17.92 11.75
C GLU A 155 -14.11 19.15 12.65
N GLU A 156 -13.55 19.01 13.85
CA GLU A 156 -13.40 20.12 14.80
C GLU A 156 -12.49 21.20 14.22
N ALA A 157 -11.32 20.82 13.70
CA ALA A 157 -10.40 21.75 13.04
C ALA A 157 -11.05 22.48 11.85
N ALA A 158 -11.90 21.80 11.08
CA ALA A 158 -12.63 22.41 9.97
C ALA A 158 -13.72 23.39 10.44
N LYS A 159 -14.38 23.13 11.57
CA LYS A 159 -15.46 23.97 12.12
C LYS A 159 -14.92 25.19 12.88
N THR A 160 -13.92 25.00 13.72
CA THR A 160 -13.48 26.01 14.68
C THR A 160 -12.08 26.57 14.40
N GLY A 161 -11.34 25.98 13.45
CA GLY A 161 -9.95 26.35 13.19
C GLY A 161 -8.99 25.90 14.30
N SER A 162 -9.46 25.10 15.25
CA SER A 162 -8.72 24.53 16.37
C SER A 162 -8.92 23.01 16.40
N PRO A 163 -7.90 22.19 16.66
CA PRO A 163 -6.52 22.57 17.01
C PRO A 163 -5.74 23.19 15.85
N SER A 164 -4.69 23.94 16.18
CA SER A 164 -3.80 24.54 15.16
C SER A 164 -3.17 23.44 14.28
N PRO A 165 -2.74 23.75 13.05
CA PRO A 165 -2.14 22.76 12.16
C PRO A 165 -0.96 21.99 12.78
N ALA A 166 -0.13 22.69 13.57
CA ALA A 166 1.00 22.07 14.27
C ALA A 166 0.57 21.12 15.41
N ALA A 167 -0.54 21.43 16.08
CA ALA A 167 -1.11 20.56 17.11
C ALA A 167 -1.82 19.36 16.48
N LEU A 168 -2.56 19.56 15.39
CA LEU A 168 -3.21 18.48 14.62
C LEU A 168 -2.17 17.49 14.09
N ALA A 169 -1.05 17.97 13.52
CA ALA A 169 0.02 17.10 13.04
C ALA A 169 0.64 16.21 14.14
N LYS A 170 0.72 16.70 15.38
CA LYS A 170 1.18 15.90 16.53
C LYS A 170 0.15 14.83 16.91
N ILE A 171 -1.13 15.18 16.91
CA ILE A 171 -2.23 14.25 17.18
C ILE A 171 -2.25 13.14 16.12
N GLU A 172 -2.18 13.51 14.84
CA GLU A 172 -2.06 12.59 13.70
C GLU A 172 -0.91 11.61 13.90
N SER A 173 0.29 12.12 14.20
CA SER A 173 1.47 11.27 14.39
C SER A 173 1.30 10.26 15.52
N SER A 174 0.67 10.64 16.64
CA SER A 174 0.41 9.73 17.76
C SER A 174 -0.60 8.64 17.37
N ILE A 175 -1.72 9.04 16.75
CA ILE A 175 -2.78 8.11 16.35
C ILE A 175 -2.27 7.15 15.27
N PHE A 176 -1.49 7.63 14.30
CA PHE A 176 -0.91 6.76 13.28
C PHE A 176 0.11 5.76 13.86
N ALA A 177 0.90 6.16 14.85
CA ALA A 177 1.81 5.22 15.53
C ALA A 177 1.04 4.12 16.29
N GLU A 178 -0.07 4.48 16.96
CA GLU A 178 -0.94 3.51 17.63
C GLU A 178 -1.65 2.58 16.63
N LEU A 179 -2.18 3.14 15.53
CA LEU A 179 -2.76 2.36 14.44
C LEU A 179 -1.75 1.39 13.83
N GLU A 180 -0.51 1.82 13.61
CA GLU A 180 0.56 0.95 13.10
C GLU A 180 0.86 -0.22 14.06
N LYS A 181 0.83 0.04 15.37
CA LYS A 181 0.99 -1.01 16.39
C LYS A 181 -0.17 -2.01 16.35
N ILE A 182 -1.41 -1.54 16.31
CA ILE A 182 -2.61 -2.39 16.24
C ILE A 182 -2.63 -3.18 14.92
N GLU A 183 -2.27 -2.54 13.80
CA GLU A 183 -2.17 -3.20 12.50
C GLU A 183 -1.09 -4.29 12.49
N SER A 184 0.05 -4.07 13.16
CA SER A 184 1.07 -5.11 13.35
C SER A 184 0.56 -6.28 14.19
N GLN A 185 -0.23 -6.02 15.24
CA GLN A 185 -0.82 -7.07 16.08
C GLN A 185 -1.89 -7.87 15.32
N MET A 186 -2.71 -7.19 14.51
CA MET A 186 -3.71 -7.83 13.66
C MET A 186 -3.09 -8.64 12.51
N SER A 187 -1.95 -8.22 11.95
CA SER A 187 -1.27 -8.95 10.88
C SER A 187 -0.81 -10.34 11.34
N HIS A 188 -0.30 -10.45 12.56
CA HIS A 188 0.09 -11.72 13.18
C HIS A 188 -1.06 -12.73 13.25
N ALA A 189 -2.18 -12.33 13.86
CA ALA A 189 -3.35 -13.19 14.00
C ALA A 189 -4.10 -13.45 12.68
N ARG A 190 -3.88 -12.64 11.64
CA ARG A 190 -4.37 -12.93 10.28
C ARG A 190 -3.56 -14.03 9.58
N GLY A 191 -2.29 -14.22 9.93
CA GLY A 191 -1.43 -15.29 9.40
C GLY A 191 -1.80 -16.68 9.90
N ALA A 192 -2.54 -16.77 11.01
CA ALA A 192 -2.99 -18.03 11.59
C ALA A 192 -3.85 -18.83 10.60
N GLY A 193 -3.48 -20.10 10.41
CA GLY A 193 -4.16 -21.04 9.52
C GLY A 193 -3.95 -20.81 8.01
N ILE A 194 -3.13 -19.83 7.59
CA ILE A 194 -2.89 -19.57 6.16
C ILE A 194 -2.21 -20.75 5.45
N LEU A 195 -1.41 -21.51 6.20
CA LEU A 195 -0.72 -22.74 5.77
C LEU A 195 -1.28 -23.98 6.48
N ALA A 196 -2.51 -23.91 7.02
CA ALA A 196 -3.12 -25.06 7.68
C ALA A 196 -3.20 -26.26 6.72
N GLY A 197 -2.62 -27.38 7.14
CA GLY A 197 -2.61 -28.63 6.37
C GLY A 197 -1.64 -28.65 5.19
N VAL A 198 -0.81 -27.62 4.99
CA VAL A 198 0.23 -27.60 3.95
C VAL A 198 1.50 -28.25 4.47
N ALA A 199 2.01 -29.27 3.78
CA ALA A 199 3.29 -29.90 4.12
C ALA A 199 4.48 -29.08 3.60
N PRO A 200 5.69 -29.18 4.22
CA PRO A 200 6.88 -28.44 3.78
C PRO A 200 7.23 -28.61 2.28
N ASP A 201 7.04 -29.80 1.73
CA ASP A 201 7.29 -30.12 0.33
C ASP A 201 6.26 -29.51 -0.64
N GLU A 202 5.07 -29.18 -0.16
CA GLU A 202 3.99 -28.54 -0.94
C GLU A 202 4.13 -27.01 -1.01
N ILE A 203 4.98 -26.41 -0.17
CA ILE A 203 5.15 -24.96 -0.05
C ILE A 203 5.48 -24.27 -1.39
N PRO A 204 6.40 -24.75 -2.24
CA PRO A 204 6.68 -24.10 -3.52
C PRO A 204 5.44 -24.04 -4.42
N GLN A 205 4.64 -25.11 -4.44
CA GLN A 205 3.40 -25.17 -5.21
C GLN A 205 2.34 -24.22 -4.63
N TRP A 206 2.17 -24.26 -3.30
CA TRP A 206 1.26 -23.37 -2.59
C TRP A 206 1.60 -21.90 -2.87
N TRP A 207 2.86 -21.52 -2.77
CA TRP A 207 3.32 -20.13 -2.98
C TRP A 207 2.97 -19.61 -4.37
N ASN A 208 3.18 -20.43 -5.39
CA ASN A 208 2.91 -20.08 -6.78
C ASN A 208 1.40 -19.94 -7.08
N GLN A 209 0.56 -20.74 -6.42
CA GLN A 209 -0.89 -20.71 -6.59
C GLN A 209 -1.58 -19.70 -5.67
N ALA A 210 -0.95 -19.31 -4.57
CA ALA A 210 -1.49 -18.37 -3.60
C ALA A 210 -1.72 -16.98 -4.22
N SER A 211 -2.81 -16.34 -3.80
CA SER A 211 -3.08 -14.95 -4.16
C SER A 211 -1.96 -14.04 -3.64
N VAL A 212 -1.83 -12.85 -4.22
CA VAL A 212 -0.80 -11.87 -3.79
C VAL A 212 -1.03 -11.48 -2.33
N GLU A 213 -2.28 -11.39 -1.90
CA GLU A 213 -2.67 -11.09 -0.52
C GLU A 213 -2.16 -12.16 0.44
N LYS A 214 -2.35 -13.45 0.12
CA LYS A 214 -1.86 -14.56 0.96
C LYS A 214 -0.33 -14.54 1.10
N ARG A 215 0.39 -14.37 -0.02
CA ARG A 215 1.86 -14.25 0.00
C ARG A 215 2.33 -13.05 0.83
N ARG A 216 1.61 -11.93 0.71
CA ARG A 216 1.89 -10.72 1.49
C ARG A 216 1.71 -10.92 2.99
N MET A 217 0.66 -11.64 3.41
CA MET A 217 0.42 -11.93 4.81
C MET A 217 1.60 -12.70 5.43
N VAL A 218 2.11 -13.72 4.72
CA VAL A 218 3.31 -14.47 5.16
C VAL A 218 4.53 -13.56 5.28
N ILE A 219 4.77 -12.69 4.29
CA ILE A 219 5.92 -11.76 4.31
C ILE A 219 5.80 -10.76 5.45
N GLU A 220 4.63 -10.13 5.59
CA GLU A 220 4.39 -9.10 6.61
C GLU A 220 4.47 -9.69 8.02
N ASP A 221 4.03 -10.92 8.23
CA ASP A 221 4.11 -11.58 9.53
C ASP A 221 5.55 -11.92 9.97
N ARG A 222 6.43 -12.29 9.03
CA ARG A 222 7.76 -12.81 9.38
C ARG A 222 8.92 -11.88 9.10
N MET A 223 8.77 -10.93 8.19
CA MET A 223 9.91 -10.21 7.62
C MET A 223 9.72 -8.70 7.70
N VAL A 224 10.79 -8.00 8.07
CA VAL A 224 10.98 -6.59 7.78
C VAL A 224 12.09 -6.50 6.73
N ILE A 225 11.80 -5.89 5.59
CA ILE A 225 12.71 -5.89 4.44
C ILE A 225 13.23 -4.48 4.21
N HIS A 226 14.54 -4.30 4.32
CA HIS A 226 15.23 -3.05 4.01
C HIS A 226 15.99 -3.17 2.70
N ILE A 227 15.88 -2.15 1.85
CA ILE A 227 16.65 -2.05 0.61
C ILE A 227 17.69 -0.94 0.75
N ASP A 228 18.96 -1.32 0.69
CA ASP A 228 20.06 -0.37 0.74
C ASP A 228 20.26 0.33 -0.63
N PRO A 229 20.78 1.57 -0.64
CA PRO A 229 21.00 2.32 -1.86
C PRO A 229 22.00 1.65 -2.79
N VAL A 230 21.86 1.94 -4.08
CA VAL A 230 22.84 1.54 -5.08
C VAL A 230 24.09 2.39 -4.89
N ARG A 231 25.28 1.76 -4.81
CA ARG A 231 26.55 2.49 -4.82
C ARG A 231 26.77 3.19 -6.15
N LYS A 232 27.48 4.32 -6.14
CA LYS A 232 27.86 5.03 -7.36
C LYS A 232 28.66 4.07 -8.26
N ALA A 233 28.28 4.01 -9.55
CA ALA A 233 28.87 3.10 -10.56
C ALA A 233 28.60 1.59 -10.39
N ALA A 234 27.62 1.17 -9.59
CA ALA A 234 27.23 -0.23 -9.54
C ALA A 234 26.70 -0.74 -10.90
N PRO A 235 26.93 -2.03 -11.24
CA PRO A 235 26.38 -2.63 -12.45
C PRO A 235 24.85 -2.58 -12.46
N ARG A 236 24.24 -2.58 -13.66
CA ARG A 236 22.78 -2.56 -13.84
C ARG A 236 22.14 -3.94 -13.65
N VAL A 237 22.65 -4.69 -12.67
CA VAL A 237 22.21 -6.05 -12.33
C VAL A 237 21.63 -6.02 -10.92
N PHE A 238 20.69 -6.92 -10.64
CA PHE A 238 20.15 -7.05 -9.29
C PHE A 238 21.23 -7.56 -8.33
N ASP A 239 21.46 -6.81 -7.27
CA ASP A 239 22.42 -7.14 -6.22
C ASP A 239 21.67 -7.51 -4.94
N LYS A 240 21.70 -8.81 -4.61
CA LYS A 240 21.03 -9.39 -3.44
C LYS A 240 21.61 -8.86 -2.13
N SER A 241 22.88 -8.45 -2.09
CA SER A 241 23.54 -7.98 -0.86
C SER A 241 22.95 -6.68 -0.31
N ARG A 242 22.20 -5.94 -1.13
CA ARG A 242 21.48 -4.72 -0.75
C ARG A 242 20.15 -5.00 -0.05
N VAL A 243 19.70 -6.24 -0.04
CA VAL A 243 18.43 -6.62 0.60
C VAL A 243 18.76 -7.14 1.99
N ARG A 244 18.47 -6.32 3.00
CA ARG A 244 18.56 -6.72 4.41
C ARG A 244 17.19 -7.20 4.87
N ILE A 245 17.16 -8.34 5.55
CA ILE A 245 15.94 -8.97 6.02
C ILE A 245 16.09 -9.21 7.51
N ASP A 246 15.26 -8.53 8.28
CA ASP A 246 15.16 -8.71 9.71
C ASP A 246 13.94 -9.60 9.99
N TRP A 247 14.19 -10.76 10.60
CA TRP A 247 13.14 -11.70 10.93
C TRP A 247 12.44 -11.28 12.22
N LYS A 248 11.12 -11.15 12.18
CA LYS A 248 10.32 -10.86 13.36
C LYS A 248 10.41 -12.05 14.31
N THR A 249 10.92 -11.84 15.51
CA THR A 249 10.92 -12.84 16.57
C THR A 249 9.75 -12.54 17.49
N TYR A 250 8.87 -13.51 17.66
CA TYR A 250 7.83 -13.46 18.68
C TYR A 250 8.30 -14.36 19.81
N ALA A 251 8.33 -13.84 21.03
CA ALA A 251 8.46 -14.70 22.20
C ALA A 251 7.18 -15.53 22.25
N VAL A 252 7.34 -16.84 22.05
CA VAL A 252 6.28 -17.84 22.25
C VAL A 252 5.96 -17.93 23.73
#